data_AF-A0A838D3L8-F1
#
_entry.id   AF-A0A838D3L8-F1
#
_cell.length_a   1.000
_cell.length_b   1.000
_cell.length_c   1.000
_cell.angle_alpha   90.00
_cell.angle_beta   90.00
_cell.angle_gamma   90.00
#
_symmetry.space_group_name_H-M   'P 1'
#
loop_
_entity.id
_entity.type
_entity.pdbx_description
1 polymer ?
#
loop_
_entity_poly.entity_id
_entity_poly.type
_entity_poly.pdbx_seq_one_letter_code
_entity_poly.pdbx_strand_id
1 'polypeptide(L)'
;LHYYMGEQFRYATSLGPVADPRVFDWRGALERLEDARPTPTSAPLIESLESGQALILVQPIIRTTSWRAPWTALVRRRVAQWEEVLDTDPRLRRSEALPEFGFKPLPRGIRTVIYRKR
;
A
#
# COMPACT_ATOMS: atom_id res chain seq x y z
N LEU A 1 7.12 7.33 3.57
CA LEU A 1 7.68 5.96 3.48
C LEU A 1 9.12 5.97 3.00
N HIS A 2 9.44 6.75 1.97
CA HIS A 2 10.79 6.95 1.45
C HIS A 2 11.89 7.13 2.51
N TYR A 3 11.66 7.98 3.52
CA TYR A 3 12.63 8.17 4.62
C TYR A 3 12.99 6.87 5.39
N TYR A 4 12.04 5.94 5.50
CA TYR A 4 12.25 4.68 6.21
C TYR A 4 12.80 3.59 5.28
N MET A 5 12.27 3.52 4.06
CA MET A 5 12.51 2.42 3.12
C MET A 5 13.57 2.69 2.04
N GLY A 6 14.01 3.93 1.86
CA GLY A 6 15.09 4.28 0.93
C GLY A 6 14.69 4.34 -0.55
N GLU A 7 15.68 4.58 -1.41
CA GLU A 7 15.47 4.89 -2.84
C GLU A 7 15.33 3.65 -3.72
N GLN A 8 15.67 2.47 -3.22
CA GLN A 8 15.60 1.20 -3.95
C GLN A 8 14.16 0.73 -4.25
N PHE A 9 13.14 1.43 -3.75
CA PHE A 9 11.73 1.11 -4.02
C PHE A 9 11.11 2.06 -5.02
N ARG A 10 10.20 1.48 -5.82
CA ARG A 10 9.18 2.23 -6.52
C ARG A 10 7.98 2.42 -5.58
N TYR A 11 7.52 3.65 -5.43
CA TYR A 11 6.45 3.99 -4.51
C TYR A 11 5.14 4.24 -5.25
N ALA A 12 4.05 3.78 -4.64
CA ALA A 12 2.69 4.08 -5.07
C ALA A 12 1.82 4.34 -3.84
N THR A 13 0.73 5.07 -4.04
CA THR A 13 -0.34 5.24 -3.05
C THR A 13 -1.58 4.50 -3.52
N SER A 14 -2.65 4.55 -2.72
CA SER A 14 -3.97 4.09 -3.15
C SER A 14 -4.51 4.81 -4.40
N LEU A 15 -3.87 5.91 -4.83
CA LEU A 15 -4.18 6.68 -6.02
C LEU A 15 -3.27 6.34 -7.23
N GLY A 16 -2.29 5.45 -7.07
CA GLY A 16 -1.34 5.05 -8.11
C GLY A 16 0.11 5.47 -7.85
N PRO A 17 1.01 5.31 -8.84
CA PRO A 17 2.42 5.68 -8.75
C PRO A 17 2.62 7.15 -8.36
N VAL A 18 3.66 7.44 -7.57
CA VAL A 18 4.00 8.82 -7.17
C VAL A 18 5.31 9.27 -7.81
N ALA A 19 5.33 10.50 -8.32
CA ALA A 19 6.52 11.10 -8.91
C ALA A 19 7.56 11.52 -7.87
N ASP A 20 7.13 12.15 -6.77
CA ASP A 20 7.98 12.44 -5.60
C ASP A 20 7.41 11.73 -4.36
N PRO A 21 8.07 10.68 -3.82
CA PRO A 21 7.58 9.92 -2.67
C PRO A 21 7.72 10.65 -1.33
N ARG A 22 8.24 11.89 -1.33
CA ARG A 22 8.35 12.77 -0.15
C ARG A 22 7.17 13.73 -0.03
N VAL A 23 6.35 13.86 -1.08
CA VAL A 23 5.23 14.80 -1.13
C VAL A 23 3.92 14.06 -1.36
N PHE A 24 2.87 14.44 -0.63
CA PHE A 24 1.51 14.01 -0.90
C PHE A 24 0.66 15.24 -1.17
N ASP A 25 0.02 15.28 -2.35
CA ASP A 25 -0.92 16.36 -2.67
C ASP A 25 -2.21 16.15 -1.87
N TRP A 26 -2.52 17.11 -0.99
CA TRP A 26 -3.71 17.07 -0.15
C TRP A 26 -4.96 17.67 -0.80
N ARG A 27 -4.81 18.41 -1.91
CA ARG A 27 -5.94 19.10 -2.56
C ARG A 27 -6.95 18.08 -3.09
N GLY A 28 -8.18 18.13 -2.60
CA GLY A 28 -9.23 17.18 -2.98
C GLY A 28 -8.86 15.71 -2.71
N ALA A 29 -8.03 15.44 -1.70
CA ALA A 29 -7.54 14.09 -1.44
C ALA A 29 -8.66 13.12 -1.01
N LEU A 30 -9.69 13.61 -0.32
CA LEU A 30 -10.82 12.80 0.11
C LEU A 30 -11.58 12.28 -1.10
N GLU A 31 -12.02 13.19 -1.98
CA GLU A 31 -12.77 12.91 -3.19
C GLU A 31 -11.97 11.96 -4.10
N ARG A 32 -10.68 12.26 -4.33
CA ARG A 32 -9.80 11.38 -5.11
C ARG A 32 -9.67 9.98 -4.51
N LEU A 33 -9.62 9.86 -3.18
CA LEU A 33 -9.55 8.56 -2.50
C LEU A 33 -10.90 7.83 -2.52
N GLU A 34 -12.02 8.54 -2.61
CA GLU A 34 -13.36 7.97 -2.81
C GLU A 34 -13.52 7.39 -4.23
N ASP A 35 -12.99 8.10 -5.23
CA ASP A 35 -13.02 7.68 -6.62
C ASP A 35 -12.01 6.57 -6.94
N ALA A 36 -10.90 6.52 -6.19
CA ALA A 36 -9.88 5.49 -6.37
C ALA A 36 -10.46 4.08 -6.19
N ARG A 37 -10.04 3.15 -7.04
CA ARG A 37 -10.49 1.75 -6.98
C ARG A 37 -9.25 0.85 -6.86
N PRO A 38 -9.17 -0.04 -5.85
CA PRO A 38 -7.99 -0.85 -5.63
C PRO A 38 -7.57 -1.70 -6.83
N THR A 39 -8.52 -2.37 -7.50
CA THR A 39 -8.22 -3.24 -8.66
C THR A 39 -7.57 -2.50 -9.85
N PRO A 40 -8.15 -1.42 -10.41
CA PRO A 40 -7.49 -0.72 -11.52
C PRO A 40 -6.20 0.00 -11.09
N THR A 41 -6.04 0.34 -9.80
CA THR A 41 -4.76 0.87 -9.30
C THR A 41 -3.71 -0.23 -9.13
N SER A 42 -4.08 -1.41 -8.65
CA SER A 42 -3.15 -2.51 -8.36
C SER A 42 -2.71 -3.27 -9.60
N ALA A 43 -3.58 -3.45 -10.59
CA ALA A 43 -3.28 -4.19 -11.82
C ALA A 43 -2.00 -3.73 -12.53
N PRO A 44 -1.82 -2.44 -12.88
CA PRO A 44 -0.59 -1.99 -13.54
C PRO A 44 0.65 -2.13 -12.64
N LEU A 45 0.49 -1.99 -11.31
CA LEU A 45 1.59 -2.20 -10.37
C LEU A 45 2.05 -3.67 -10.39
N ILE A 46 1.10 -4.62 -10.37
CA ILE A 46 1.36 -6.07 -10.41
C ILE A 46 1.91 -6.51 -11.77
N GLU A 47 1.52 -5.85 -12.86
CA GLU A 47 2.03 -6.09 -14.22
C GLU A 47 3.45 -5.56 -14.39
N SER A 48 3.82 -4.50 -13.68
CA SER A 48 5.18 -3.96 -13.70
C SER A 48 6.22 -4.78 -12.92
N LEU A 49 5.81 -5.91 -12.34
CA LEU A 49 6.66 -6.82 -11.57
C LEU A 49 7.04 -8.03 -12.43
N GLU A 50 8.34 -8.35 -12.42
CA GLU A 50 8.84 -9.63 -12.89
C GLU A 50 8.52 -10.75 -11.88
N SER A 51 8.49 -12.00 -12.33
CA SER A 51 8.34 -13.15 -11.44
C SER A 51 9.43 -13.13 -10.35
N GLY A 52 9.05 -13.41 -9.11
CA GLY A 52 9.92 -13.34 -7.94
C GLY A 52 10.05 -11.94 -7.32
N GLN A 53 9.73 -10.86 -8.03
CA GLN A 53 9.68 -9.52 -7.44
C GLN A 53 8.50 -9.38 -6.46
N ALA A 54 8.61 -8.42 -5.55
CA ALA A 54 7.66 -8.24 -4.45
C ALA A 54 6.90 -6.91 -4.54
N LEU A 55 5.60 -6.97 -4.23
CA LEU A 55 4.78 -5.83 -3.86
C LEU A 55 4.65 -5.79 -2.34
N ILE A 56 4.90 -4.62 -1.75
CA ILE A 56 4.78 -4.41 -0.31
C ILE A 56 3.57 -3.51 -0.06
N LEU A 57 2.54 -4.05 0.57
CA LEU A 57 1.42 -3.27 1.06
C LEU A 57 1.79 -2.69 2.43
N VAL A 58 1.95 -1.36 2.50
CA VAL A 58 2.20 -0.64 3.74
C VAL A 58 0.92 0.07 4.18
N GLN A 59 0.46 -0.22 5.40
CA GLN A 59 -0.87 0.20 5.84
C GLN A 59 -0.94 0.41 7.35
N PRO A 60 -1.85 1.26 7.86
CA PRO A 60 -2.04 1.41 9.28
C PRO A 60 -2.63 0.15 9.92
N ILE A 61 -2.30 -0.06 11.19
CA ILE A 61 -2.94 -1.04 12.06
C ILE A 61 -4.26 -0.45 12.51
N ILE A 62 -5.36 -1.04 12.04
CA ILE A 62 -6.71 -0.64 12.43
C ILE A 62 -7.06 -1.35 13.75
N ARG A 63 -6.50 -0.89 14.87
CA ARG A 63 -6.85 -1.36 16.21
C ARG A 63 -7.05 -0.13 17.10
N THR A 64 -8.16 -0.09 17.84
CA THR A 64 -8.45 0.78 19.01
C THR A 64 -8.89 2.26 18.85
N THR A 65 -8.94 2.86 17.66
CA THR A 65 -9.45 4.26 17.50
C THR A 65 -10.84 4.33 16.86
N SER A 66 -11.63 5.35 17.22
CA SER A 66 -12.85 5.73 16.49
C SER A 66 -12.50 6.25 15.09
N TRP A 67 -12.43 5.36 14.10
CA TRP A 67 -12.25 5.68 12.67
C TRP A 67 -13.56 6.21 12.04
N ARG A 68 -14.12 7.29 12.60
CA ARG A 68 -15.43 7.84 12.21
C ARG A 68 -15.35 9.11 11.36
N ALA A 69 -14.22 9.82 11.37
CA ALA A 69 -14.05 10.98 10.49
C ALA A 69 -14.04 10.50 9.02
N PRO A 70 -14.59 11.26 8.06
CA PRO A 70 -14.75 10.80 6.67
C PRO A 70 -13.46 10.20 6.08
N TRP A 71 -12.35 10.92 6.22
CA TRP A 71 -11.04 10.46 5.77
C TRP A 71 -10.59 9.15 6.45
N THR A 72 -10.69 9.06 7.76
CA THR A 72 -10.20 7.86 8.49
C THR A 72 -11.11 6.66 8.23
N ALA A 73 -12.44 6.85 8.22
CA ALA A 73 -13.39 5.83 7.80
C ALA A 73 -13.09 5.29 6.39
N LEU A 74 -12.76 6.19 5.46
CA LEU A 74 -12.37 5.82 4.10
C LEU A 74 -11.05 5.05 4.06
N VAL A 75 -10.01 5.51 4.78
CA VAL A 75 -8.72 4.80 4.89
C VAL A 75 -8.93 3.38 5.43
N ARG A 76 -9.74 3.21 6.49
CA ARG A 76 -10.08 1.90 7.04
C ARG A 76 -10.73 0.99 6.00
N ARG A 77 -11.67 1.53 5.22
CA ARG A 77 -12.32 0.79 4.13
C ARG A 77 -11.31 0.38 3.05
N ARG A 78 -10.43 1.30 2.64
CA ARG A 78 -9.41 1.04 1.62
C ARG A 78 -8.40 -0.02 2.06
N VAL A 79 -7.99 0.01 3.33
CA VAL A 79 -7.13 -1.02 3.91
C VAL A 79 -7.70 -2.42 3.69
N ALA A 80 -8.96 -2.64 4.07
CA ALA A 80 -9.61 -3.94 3.89
C ALA A 80 -9.71 -4.33 2.41
N GLN A 81 -10.09 -3.39 1.54
CA GLN A 81 -10.22 -3.67 0.11
C GLN A 81 -8.89 -3.99 -0.57
N TRP A 82 -7.80 -3.33 -0.18
CA TRP A 82 -6.47 -3.60 -0.73
C TRP A 82 -5.94 -4.96 -0.29
N GLU A 83 -6.14 -5.35 0.98
CA GLU A 83 -5.81 -6.71 1.42
C GLU A 83 -6.60 -7.75 0.62
N GLU A 84 -7.91 -7.59 0.51
CA GLU A 84 -8.77 -8.52 -0.24
C GLU A 84 -8.33 -8.66 -1.70
N VAL A 85 -8.11 -7.54 -2.40
CA VAL A 85 -7.70 -7.56 -3.82
C VAL A 85 -6.35 -8.23 -4.02
N LEU A 86 -5.39 -8.00 -3.13
CA LEU A 86 -4.05 -8.58 -3.27
C LEU A 86 -3.98 -10.03 -2.78
N ASP A 87 -4.76 -10.40 -1.77
CA ASP A 87 -4.85 -11.78 -1.27
C ASP A 87 -5.54 -12.71 -2.28
N THR A 88 -6.49 -12.18 -3.06
CA THR A 88 -7.25 -12.95 -4.07
C THR A 88 -6.66 -12.90 -5.49
N ASP A 89 -5.65 -12.06 -5.77
CA ASP A 89 -5.04 -11.98 -7.10
C ASP A 89 -4.21 -13.25 -7.40
N PRO A 90 -4.56 -14.03 -8.45
CA PRO A 90 -3.90 -15.30 -8.75
C PRO A 90 -2.44 -15.13 -9.19
N ARG A 91 -2.02 -13.93 -9.58
CA ARG A 91 -0.64 -13.61 -9.97
C ARG A 91 0.25 -13.41 -8.76
N LEU A 92 -0.31 -13.29 -7.56
CA LEU A 92 0.41 -13.04 -6.33
C LEU A 92 0.40 -14.25 -5.41
N ARG A 93 1.38 -14.29 -4.52
CA ARG A 93 1.42 -15.16 -3.36
C ARG A 93 1.86 -14.35 -2.15
N ARG A 94 1.01 -14.30 -1.12
CA ARG A 94 1.37 -13.68 0.16
C ARG A 94 2.57 -14.40 0.77
N SER A 95 3.52 -13.63 1.28
CA SER A 95 4.75 -14.12 1.90
C SER A 95 4.82 -13.66 3.36
N GLU A 96 5.14 -14.58 4.26
CA GLU A 96 5.35 -14.29 5.69
C GLU A 96 6.76 -13.79 5.99
N ALA A 97 7.72 -14.10 5.13
CA ALA A 97 9.07 -13.59 5.26
C ALA A 97 9.06 -12.11 4.92
N LEU A 98 9.26 -11.27 5.94
CA LEU A 98 9.81 -9.93 5.75
C LEU A 98 11.19 -10.14 5.10
N PRO A 99 11.42 -9.70 3.85
CA PRO A 99 12.76 -9.63 3.31
C PRO A 99 13.62 -8.85 4.30
N GLU A 100 14.91 -9.20 4.37
CA GLU A 100 15.94 -8.39 5.03
C GLU A 100 16.13 -7.11 4.24
N PHE A 101 15.14 -6.26 4.42
CA PHE A 101 15.02 -4.95 3.89
C PHE A 101 15.86 -4.07 4.80
N GLY A 102 17.00 -3.57 4.30
CA GLY A 102 17.91 -2.68 5.03
C GLY A 102 17.29 -1.30 5.32
N PHE A 103 16.15 -1.27 6.00
CA PHE A 103 15.32 -0.09 6.27
C PHE A 103 15.27 0.24 7.74
N LYS A 104 15.02 1.52 8.00
CA LYS A 104 14.71 1.95 9.36
C LYS A 104 13.39 1.29 9.80
N PRO A 105 13.26 0.93 11.09
CA PRO A 105 12.00 0.44 11.63
C PRO A 105 10.85 1.39 11.26
N LEU A 106 9.75 0.84 10.75
CA LEU A 106 8.57 1.63 10.43
C LEU A 106 7.95 2.21 11.70
N PRO A 107 7.22 3.34 11.59
CA PRO A 107 6.52 3.92 12.73
C PRO A 107 5.58 2.93 13.43
N ARG A 108 5.39 3.10 14.74
CA ARG A 108 4.36 2.38 15.49
C ARG A 108 2.99 2.60 14.83
N GLY A 109 2.18 1.54 14.80
CA GLY A 109 0.85 1.60 14.18
C GLY A 109 0.85 1.40 12.67
N ILE A 110 1.98 1.05 12.05
CA ILE A 110 2.06 0.60 10.66
C ILE A 110 2.33 -0.90 10.61
N ARG A 111 1.71 -1.59 9.65
CA ARG A 111 2.00 -2.98 9.29
C ARG A 111 2.34 -3.08 7.81
N THR A 112 3.12 -4.09 7.48
CA THR A 112 3.46 -4.45 6.11
C THR A 112 2.96 -5.84 5.78
N VAL A 113 2.46 -6.02 4.57
CA VAL A 113 2.13 -7.32 3.99
C VAL A 113 2.87 -7.45 2.68
N ILE A 114 3.42 -8.62 2.40
CA ILE A 114 4.30 -8.83 1.25
C ILE A 114 3.67 -9.84 0.32
N TYR A 115 3.64 -9.48 -0.96
CA TYR A 115 3.12 -10.30 -2.03
C TYR A 115 4.22 -10.51 -3.05
N ARG A 116 4.59 -11.77 -3.31
CA ARG A 116 5.52 -12.10 -4.38
C ARG A 116 4.76 -12.41 -5.67
N LYS A 117 5.26 -11.88 -6.78
CA LYS A 117 4.78 -12.22 -8.11
C LYS A 117 5.14 -13.68 -8.43
N ARG A 118 4.16 -14.46 -8.88
CA ARG A 118 4.35 -15.81 -9.40
C ARG A 118 5.04 -15.78 -10.76
#